data_AF-T1C920-F1
#
_entry.id   AF-T1C920-F1
#
_cell.length_a   1.000
_cell.length_b   1.000
_cell.length_c   1.000
_cell.angle_alpha   90.00
_cell.angle_beta   90.00
_cell.angle_gamma   90.00
#
_symmetry.space_group_name_H-M   'P 1'
#
loop_
_entity.id
_entity.type
_entity.pdbx_description
1 polymer ?
#
loop_
_entity_poly.entity_id
_entity_poly.type
_entity_poly.pdbx_seq_one_letter_code
_entity_poly.pdbx_strand_id
1 'polypeptide(L)'
;MPETHRMALVSLRQVLDHAAEHGYGVPAFNINDMEQIQAIMEAAQEVQAPVILQASAGARGYAGEAYLRHMVLAAIETHPDIPVVLHQDHGATPAVCQASIRSGFSSVMMDGSLLEDAKTPARMSTTSRSRARCASWRTGWACRWKASWVAWVRWKPARPARKTASVPPASSATTCC
;
A
#
# COMPACT_ATOMS: atom_id res chain seq x y z
N MET A 1 28.95 9.04 10.65
CA MET A 1 27.69 9.81 10.65
C MET A 1 26.60 8.81 10.30
N PRO A 2 25.62 8.54 11.17
CA PRO A 2 24.56 7.61 10.80
C PRO A 2 23.79 8.26 9.64
N GLU A 3 23.56 7.47 8.59
CA GLU A 3 22.79 7.90 7.42
C GLU A 3 21.43 8.41 7.90
N THR A 4 21.04 9.60 7.42
CA THR A 4 19.70 10.13 7.63
C THR A 4 18.70 9.19 6.95
N HIS A 5 18.24 8.16 7.68
CA HIS A 5 17.01 7.46 7.36
C HIS A 5 15.94 8.53 7.21
N ARG A 6 15.53 8.78 5.96
CA ARG A 6 14.48 9.73 5.67
C ARG A 6 13.24 9.22 6.41
N MET A 7 12.84 9.92 7.46
CA MET A 7 11.57 9.78 8.19
C MET A 7 10.38 10.19 7.30
N ALA A 8 10.43 9.81 6.03
CA ALA A 8 9.49 10.21 5.01
C ALA A 8 8.63 9.01 4.67
N LEU A 9 7.32 9.23 4.63
CA LEU A 9 6.39 8.30 4.02
C LEU A 9 6.91 7.83 2.67
N VAL A 10 6.89 6.52 2.44
CA VAL A 10 7.31 5.95 1.17
C VAL A 10 6.15 5.98 0.18
N SER A 11 6.45 6.11 -1.11
CA SER A 11 5.39 6.05 -2.11
C SER A 11 4.87 4.62 -2.26
N LEU A 12 3.56 4.48 -2.47
CA LEU A 12 2.95 3.17 -2.74
C LEU A 12 3.59 2.48 -3.96
N ARG A 13 4.06 3.26 -4.94
CA ARG A 13 4.74 2.70 -6.11
C ARG A 13 6.01 1.95 -5.72
N GLN A 14 6.88 2.55 -4.92
CA GLN A 14 8.12 1.91 -4.48
C GLN A 14 7.85 0.60 -3.75
N VAL A 15 6.89 0.62 -2.82
CA VAL A 15 6.52 -0.55 -2.01
C VAL A 15 5.94 -1.67 -2.89
N LEU A 16 5.07 -1.34 -3.85
CA LEU A 16 4.46 -2.35 -4.72
C LEU A 16 5.42 -2.87 -5.82
N ASP A 17 6.30 -2.01 -6.35
CA ASP A 17 7.31 -2.41 -7.33
C ASP A 17 8.28 -3.41 -6.66
N HIS A 18 8.76 -3.10 -5.45
CA HIS A 18 9.58 -4.03 -4.65
C HIS A 18 8.84 -5.34 -4.35
N ALA A 19 7.57 -5.28 -3.93
CA ALA A 19 6.77 -6.47 -3.63
C ALA A 19 6.57 -7.37 -4.86
N ALA A 20 6.38 -6.77 -6.04
CA ALA A 20 6.27 -7.50 -7.30
C ALA A 20 7.58 -8.18 -7.71
N GLU A 21 8.72 -7.51 -7.51
CA GLU A 21 10.06 -8.06 -7.79
C GLU A 21 10.41 -9.26 -6.88
N HIS A 22 9.96 -9.22 -5.63
CA HIS A 22 10.32 -10.22 -4.61
C HIS A 22 9.21 -11.25 -4.34
N GLY A 23 8.07 -11.15 -5.05
CA GLY A 23 7.00 -12.16 -5.00
C GLY A 23 6.20 -12.19 -3.70
N TYR A 24 5.94 -11.04 -3.07
CA TYR A 24 5.12 -10.94 -1.87
C TYR A 24 3.99 -9.93 -1.99
N GLY A 25 3.05 -9.95 -1.03
CA GLY A 25 1.95 -8.99 -0.93
C GLY A 25 2.17 -8.05 0.24
N VAL A 26 1.75 -6.79 0.10
CA VAL A 26 1.83 -5.78 1.16
C VAL A 26 0.43 -5.56 1.72
N PRO A 27 0.21 -5.77 3.03
CA PRO A 27 -1.11 -5.57 3.62
C PRO A 27 -1.47 -4.09 3.65
N ALA A 28 -2.75 -3.82 3.41
CA ALA A 28 -3.32 -2.48 3.48
C ALA A 28 -4.44 -2.47 4.51
N PHE A 29 -4.25 -1.71 5.58
CA PHE A 29 -5.14 -1.67 6.74
C PHE A 29 -5.84 -0.32 6.81
N ASN A 30 -7.15 -0.33 6.98
CA ASN A 30 -7.88 0.89 7.28
C ASN A 30 -7.63 1.32 8.73
N ILE A 31 -7.42 2.63 8.92
CA ILE A 31 -7.20 3.25 10.22
C ILE A 31 -8.24 4.33 10.52
N ASN A 32 -8.67 4.38 11.77
CA ASN A 32 -9.67 5.31 12.27
C ASN A 32 -9.24 6.01 13.57
N ASP A 33 -8.39 5.38 14.37
CA ASP A 33 -7.96 5.85 15.69
C ASP A 33 -6.48 5.52 15.95
N MET A 34 -5.98 5.89 17.13
CA MET A 34 -4.58 5.73 17.51
C MET A 34 -4.25 4.26 17.80
N GLU A 35 -5.15 3.56 18.48
CA GLU A 35 -4.98 2.19 18.94
C GLU A 35 -4.81 1.23 17.76
N GLN A 36 -5.57 1.44 16.67
CA GLN A 36 -5.40 0.68 15.44
C GLN A 36 -4.02 0.90 14.83
N ILE A 37 -3.56 2.15 14.77
CA ILE A 37 -2.24 2.49 14.21
C ILE A 37 -1.15 1.81 15.04
N GLN A 38 -1.21 1.89 16.37
CA GLN A 38 -0.25 1.24 17.27
C GLN A 38 -0.20 -0.27 17.04
N ALA A 39 -1.36 -0.94 17.06
CA ALA A 39 -1.44 -2.39 16.86
C ALA A 39 -0.86 -2.82 15.50
N ILE A 40 -1.14 -2.07 14.44
CA ILE A 40 -0.62 -2.36 13.10
C ILE A 40 0.90 -2.18 13.05
N MET A 41 1.42 -1.11 13.66
CA MET A 41 2.84 -0.79 13.62
C MET A 41 3.68 -1.71 14.49
N GLU A 42 3.17 -2.11 15.65
CA GLU A 42 3.79 -3.14 16.51
C GLU A 42 3.89 -4.46 15.74
N ALA A 43 2.81 -4.91 15.11
CA ALA A 43 2.83 -6.11 14.28
C ALA A 43 3.81 -5.99 13.11
N ALA A 44 3.82 -4.85 12.40
CA ALA A 44 4.73 -4.60 11.29
C ALA A 44 6.20 -4.61 11.74
N GLN A 45 6.49 -4.09 12.93
CA GLN A 45 7.81 -4.12 13.54
C GLN A 45 8.22 -5.55 13.90
N GLU A 46 7.35 -6.37 14.50
CA GLU A 46 7.68 -7.75 14.85
C GLU A 46 8.09 -8.59 13.63
N VAL A 47 7.42 -8.38 12.49
CA VAL A 47 7.70 -9.13 11.25
C VAL A 47 8.63 -8.40 10.27
N GLN A 48 9.10 -7.20 10.63
CA GLN A 48 9.97 -6.35 9.79
C GLN A 48 9.41 -6.16 8.36
N ALA A 49 8.12 -5.82 8.26
CA ALA A 49 7.41 -5.73 6.98
C ALA A 49 6.94 -4.30 6.67
N PRO A 50 6.92 -3.88 5.39
CA PRO A 50 6.30 -2.63 4.99
C PRO A 50 4.78 -2.68 5.18
N VAL A 51 4.17 -1.52 5.44
CA VAL A 51 2.73 -1.43 5.70
C VAL A 51 2.07 -0.27 4.97
N ILE A 52 0.82 -0.48 4.54
CA ILE A 52 -0.02 0.55 3.96
C ILE A 52 -1.13 0.90 4.95
N LEU A 53 -1.10 2.11 5.50
CA LEU A 53 -2.13 2.66 6.36
C LEU A 53 -3.10 3.48 5.50
N GLN A 54 -4.37 3.08 5.49
CA GLN A 54 -5.39 3.62 4.60
C GLN A 54 -6.45 4.41 5.37
N ALA A 55 -6.77 5.63 4.94
CA ALA A 55 -7.90 6.38 5.48
C ALA A 55 -9.03 6.45 4.46
N SER A 56 -10.18 5.90 4.84
CA SER A 56 -11.42 5.98 4.05
C SER A 56 -12.07 7.36 4.17
N ALA A 57 -13.08 7.63 3.33
CA ALA A 57 -13.91 8.83 3.48
C ALA A 57 -14.60 8.88 4.86
N GLY A 58 -15.07 7.73 5.36
CA GLY A 58 -15.68 7.62 6.69
C GLY A 58 -14.68 7.91 7.81
N ALA A 59 -13.46 7.35 7.74
CA ALA A 59 -12.41 7.60 8.72
C ALA A 59 -12.05 9.09 8.82
N ARG A 60 -11.92 9.76 7.67
CA ARG A 60 -11.66 11.22 7.63
C ARG A 60 -12.83 12.04 8.15
N GLY A 61 -14.07 11.60 7.93
CA GLY A 61 -15.25 12.25 8.50
C GLY A 61 -15.35 12.08 10.02
N TYR A 62 -14.88 10.95 10.54
CA TYR A 62 -14.89 10.64 11.97
C TYR A 62 -13.74 11.34 12.71
N ALA A 63 -12.49 11.03 12.36
CA ALA A 63 -11.30 11.49 13.08
C ALA A 63 -10.83 12.87 12.60
N GLY A 64 -11.15 13.25 11.37
CA GLY A 64 -10.54 14.42 10.73
C GLY A 64 -9.19 14.10 10.10
N GLU A 65 -8.95 14.71 8.93
CA GLU A 65 -7.75 14.45 8.13
C GLU A 65 -6.44 14.81 8.85
N ALA A 66 -6.43 15.92 9.60
CA ALA A 66 -5.24 16.36 10.33
C ALA A 66 -4.86 15.38 11.45
N TYR A 67 -5.83 14.86 12.20
CA TYR A 67 -5.58 13.89 13.25
C TYR A 67 -4.98 12.61 12.68
N LEU A 68 -5.61 12.03 11.66
CA LEU A 68 -5.09 10.82 10.99
C LEU A 68 -3.65 11.02 10.51
N ARG A 69 -3.37 12.16 9.87
CA ARG A 69 -2.01 12.48 9.43
C ARG A 69 -1.03 12.52 10.60
N HIS A 70 -1.35 13.27 11.65
CA HIS A 70 -0.41 13.46 12.76
C HIS A 70 -0.21 12.17 13.58
N MET A 71 -1.23 11.32 13.71
CA MET A 71 -1.06 10.00 14.32
C MET A 71 -0.12 9.11 13.50
N VAL A 72 -0.22 9.14 12.17
CA VAL A 72 0.69 8.38 11.31
C VAL A 72 2.11 8.94 11.32
N LEU A 73 2.28 10.26 11.42
CA LEU A 73 3.60 10.87 11.61
C LEU A 73 4.23 10.42 12.94
N ALA A 74 3.47 10.43 14.04
CA ALA A 74 3.93 9.93 15.34
C ALA A 74 4.28 8.43 15.29
N ALA A 75 3.55 7.65 14.49
CA ALA A 75 3.84 6.23 14.28
C ALA A 75 5.19 6.01 13.55
N ILE A 76 5.51 6.84 12.57
CA ILE A 76 6.79 6.78 11.82
C ILE A 76 7.95 7.22 12.71
N GLU A 77 7.74 8.21 13.59
CA GLU A 77 8.73 8.64 14.56
C GLU A 77 9.09 7.52 15.56
N THR A 78 8.10 6.70 15.94
CA THR A 78 8.28 5.58 16.87
C THR A 78 8.79 4.30 16.20
N HIS A 79 8.62 4.16 14.89
CA HIS A 79 9.02 2.98 14.10
C HIS A 79 9.82 3.40 12.84
N PRO A 80 11.00 4.01 13.01
CA PRO A 80 11.74 4.65 11.90
C PRO A 80 12.26 3.67 10.84
N ASP A 81 12.36 2.39 11.19
CA ASP A 81 12.88 1.34 10.30
C ASP A 81 11.78 0.71 9.42
N ILE A 82 10.51 1.02 9.68
CA ILE A 82 9.37 0.43 8.96
C ILE A 82 8.91 1.34 7.82
N PRO A 83 8.92 0.87 6.56
CA PRO A 83 8.39 1.64 5.45
C PRO A 83 6.86 1.75 5.56
N VAL A 84 6.37 2.98 5.80
CA VAL A 84 4.93 3.28 5.92
C VAL A 84 4.44 4.06 4.70
N VAL A 85 3.34 3.59 4.11
CA VAL A 85 2.55 4.32 3.12
C VAL A 85 1.29 4.85 3.80
N LEU A 86 1.06 6.17 3.75
CA LEU A 86 -0.23 6.78 4.07
C LEU A 86 -1.05 6.93 2.78
N HIS A 87 -2.18 6.22 2.71
CA HIS A 87 -2.98 6.06 1.51
C HIS A 87 -4.42 6.55 1.69
N GLN A 88 -4.88 7.34 0.72
CA GLN A 88 -6.26 7.81 0.64
C GLN A 88 -7.11 6.75 -0.05
N ASP A 89 -8.01 6.13 0.69
CA ASP A 89 -8.90 5.09 0.16
C ASP A 89 -10.19 5.69 -0.42
N HIS A 90 -10.67 5.10 -1.52
CA HIS A 90 -11.90 5.46 -2.23
C HIS A 90 -12.16 6.98 -2.42
N GLY A 91 -11.21 7.71 -3.03
CA GLY A 91 -11.43 9.10 -3.43
C GLY A 91 -12.52 9.23 -4.49
N ALA A 92 -13.68 9.78 -4.12
CA ALA A 92 -14.84 9.90 -5.00
C ALA A 92 -14.66 10.96 -6.11
N THR A 93 -13.86 11.99 -5.86
CA THR A 93 -13.64 13.09 -6.82
C THR A 93 -12.16 13.47 -6.93
N PRO A 94 -11.73 14.02 -8.08
CA PRO A 94 -10.41 14.63 -8.24
C PRO A 94 -10.01 15.59 -7.13
N ALA A 95 -10.96 16.42 -6.66
CA ALA A 95 -10.71 17.41 -5.63
C ALA A 95 -10.35 16.76 -4.28
N VAL A 96 -11.01 15.66 -3.93
CA VAL A 96 -10.71 14.89 -2.71
C VAL A 96 -9.29 14.31 -2.78
N CYS A 97 -8.91 13.69 -3.90
CA CYS A 97 -7.56 13.15 -4.05
C CYS A 97 -6.49 14.25 -3.98
N GLN A 98 -6.73 15.41 -4.61
CA GLN A 98 -5.79 16.53 -4.54
C GLN A 98 -5.67 17.12 -3.14
N ALA A 99 -6.78 17.18 -2.38
CA ALA A 99 -6.75 17.60 -0.99
C ALA A 99 -5.87 16.69 -0.14
N SER A 100 -6.04 15.37 -0.27
CA SER A 100 -5.21 14.37 0.41
C SER A 100 -3.73 14.49 0.07
N ILE A 101 -3.39 14.68 -1.21
CA ILE A 101 -2.00 14.91 -1.64
C ILE A 101 -1.42 16.15 -0.96
N ARG A 102 -2.17 17.27 -0.96
CA ARG A 102 -1.74 18.52 -0.30
C ARG A 102 -1.59 18.38 1.21
N SER A 103 -2.39 17.51 1.82
CA SER A 103 -2.32 17.23 3.25
C SER A 103 -1.10 16.39 3.64
N GLY A 104 -0.53 15.64 2.69
CA GLY A 104 0.68 14.84 2.91
C GLY A 104 0.50 13.33 2.73
N PHE A 105 -0.63 12.88 2.16
CA PHE A 105 -0.85 11.47 1.84
C PHE A 105 0.06 10.99 0.71
N SER A 106 1.02 10.12 1.02
CA SER A 106 1.97 9.48 0.08
C SER A 106 1.36 8.72 -1.09
N SER A 107 0.06 8.41 -1.02
CA SER A 107 -0.65 7.66 -2.04
C SER A 107 -2.15 7.99 -2.03
N VAL A 108 -2.80 7.93 -3.20
CA VAL A 108 -4.24 8.15 -3.32
C VAL A 108 -4.88 7.17 -4.29
N MET A 109 -6.09 6.73 -3.97
CA MET A 109 -6.93 5.96 -4.85
C MET A 109 -8.08 6.82 -5.37
N MET A 110 -8.13 7.02 -6.70
CA MET A 110 -9.29 7.61 -7.35
C MET A 110 -10.27 6.50 -7.73
N ASP A 111 -11.46 6.51 -7.14
CA ASP A 111 -12.49 5.52 -7.42
C ASP A 111 -13.46 6.03 -8.49
N GLY A 112 -13.09 5.87 -9.77
CA GLY A 112 -14.01 6.15 -10.88
C GLY A 112 -14.97 5.01 -11.21
N SER A 113 -15.07 3.96 -10.38
CA SER A 113 -16.10 2.91 -10.57
C SER A 113 -17.48 3.35 -10.11
N LEU A 114 -17.54 4.41 -9.30
CA LEU A 114 -18.76 5.03 -8.81
C LEU A 114 -18.84 6.46 -9.33
N LEU A 115 -20.05 7.02 -9.36
CA LEU A 115 -20.26 8.46 -9.56
C LEU A 115 -19.84 9.23 -8.29
N GLU A 116 -19.90 10.56 -8.36
CA GLU A 116 -19.44 11.44 -7.28
C GLU A 116 -20.22 11.25 -5.95
N ASP A 117 -21.40 10.64 -6.02
CA ASP A 117 -22.20 10.23 -4.86
C ASP A 117 -21.62 9.04 -4.09
N ALA A 118 -20.54 8.43 -4.59
CA ALA A 118 -19.88 7.23 -4.05
C ALA A 118 -20.83 6.04 -3.83
N LYS A 119 -21.96 5.99 -4.56
CA LYS A 119 -22.99 4.94 -4.43
C LYS A 119 -23.43 4.40 -5.77
N THR A 120 -23.60 5.26 -6.76
CA THR A 120 -24.11 4.87 -8.08
C THR A 120 -22.98 4.35 -8.95
N PRO A 121 -23.08 3.13 -9.53
CA PRO A 121 -22.08 2.61 -10.45
C PRO A 121 -21.91 3.51 -11.68
N ALA A 122 -20.66 3.84 -12.01
CA ALA A 122 -20.32 4.59 -13.21
C ALA A 122 -20.25 3.67 -14.44
N ARG A 123 -20.65 4.18 -15.60
CA ARG A 123 -20.42 3.50 -16.88
C ARG A 123 -18.92 3.43 -17.17
N MET A 124 -18.46 2.36 -17.83
CA MET A 124 -17.05 2.17 -18.22
C MET A 124 -16.44 3.39 -18.94
N SER A 125 -17.20 4.07 -19.81
CA SER A 125 -16.79 5.29 -20.52
C SER A 125 -16.50 6.48 -19.59
N THR A 126 -17.10 6.50 -18.41
CA THR A 126 -16.89 7.52 -17.37
C THR A 126 -15.66 7.15 -16.55
N THR A 127 -15.55 5.89 -16.13
CA THR A 127 -14.36 5.37 -15.42
C THR A 127 -13.07 5.60 -16.22
N SER A 128 -13.09 5.32 -17.52
CA SER A 128 -11.95 5.52 -18.43
C SER A 128 -11.55 7.00 -18.58
N ARG A 129 -12.53 7.92 -18.64
CA ARG A 129 -12.26 9.37 -18.66
C ARG A 129 -11.68 9.89 -17.36
N SER A 130 -12.21 9.45 -16.22
CA SER A 130 -11.65 9.78 -14.91
C SER A 130 -10.21 9.26 -14.79
N ARG A 131 -9.92 8.06 -15.35
CA ARG A 131 -8.56 7.50 -15.43
C ARG A 131 -7.59 8.34 -16.22
N ALA A 132 -7.99 8.81 -17.39
CA ALA A 132 -7.17 9.72 -18.19
C ALA A 132 -6.87 11.05 -17.48
N ARG A 133 -7.83 11.61 -16.73
CA ARG A 133 -7.65 12.85 -15.96
C ARG A 133 -6.69 12.70 -14.79
N CYS A 134 -6.71 11.59 -14.06
CA CYS A 134 -5.75 11.37 -12.98
C CYS A 134 -4.36 10.99 -13.50
N ALA A 135 -4.29 10.25 -14.62
CA ALA A 135 -3.02 9.92 -15.26
C ALA A 135 -2.26 11.15 -15.78
N SER A 136 -2.94 12.28 -16.02
CA SER A 136 -2.30 13.54 -16.38
C SER A 136 -1.75 14.34 -15.20
N TRP A 137 -2.01 13.91 -13.94
CA TRP A 137 -1.41 14.53 -12.77
C TRP A 137 0.10 14.23 -12.79
N ARG A 138 0.90 15.22 -13.21
CA ARG A 138 2.37 15.20 -13.22
C ARG A 138 2.94 15.33 -11.82
N THR A 139 2.52 14.47 -10.93
CA THR A 139 3.15 14.33 -9.63
C THR A 139 3.54 12.86 -9.58
N GLY A 140 4.78 12.52 -9.19
CA GLY A 140 5.28 11.13 -9.12
C GLY A 140 4.58 10.23 -8.08
N TRP A 141 3.28 10.41 -7.86
CA TRP A 141 2.44 9.77 -6.86
C TRP A 141 1.65 8.66 -7.53
N ALA A 142 1.55 7.52 -6.87
CA ALA A 142 0.80 6.38 -7.37
C ALA A 142 -0.71 6.63 -7.25
N CYS A 143 -1.32 7.30 -8.23
CA CYS A 143 -2.78 7.32 -8.34
C CYS A 143 -3.25 5.96 -8.86
N ARG A 144 -3.56 5.02 -7.96
CA ARG A 144 -4.05 3.68 -8.32
C ARG A 144 -5.57 3.64 -8.39
N TRP A 145 -6.07 2.73 -9.23
CA TRP A 145 -7.48 2.60 -9.60
C TRP A 145 -8.07 1.32 -9.04
N LYS A 146 -9.34 1.33 -8.61
CA LYS A 146 -10.06 0.15 -8.09
C LYS A 146 -10.03 -1.04 -9.05
N ALA A 147 -10.08 -0.79 -10.35
CA ALA A 147 -9.97 -1.84 -11.37
C ALA A 147 -8.61 -2.60 -11.33
N SER A 148 -7.54 -1.97 -10.82
CA SER A 148 -6.25 -2.63 -10.60
C SER A 148 -6.16 -3.41 -9.29
N TRP A 149 -7.01 -3.09 -8.31
CA TRP A 149 -7.08 -3.78 -7.03
C TRP A 149 -7.80 -5.13 -7.17
N VAL A 150 -8.91 -5.19 -7.90
CA VAL A 150 -9.65 -6.45 -8.18
C VAL A 150 -8.80 -7.47 -8.95
N ALA A 151 -7.87 -7.00 -9.80
CA ALA A 151 -6.93 -7.89 -10.49
C ALA A 151 -5.89 -8.54 -9.56
N TRP A 152 -5.57 -7.91 -8.42
CA TRP A 152 -4.63 -8.43 -7.42
C TRP A 152 -5.31 -9.22 -6.30
N VAL A 153 -6.55 -8.88 -5.91
CA VAL A 153 -7.35 -9.65 -4.94
C VAL A 153 -7.74 -11.03 -5.49
N ARG A 154 -7.70 -11.23 -6.81
CA ARG A 154 -7.81 -12.56 -7.41
C ARG A 154 -6.45 -13.27 -7.39
N TRP A 155 -5.96 -13.56 -6.18
CA TRP A 155 -4.94 -14.59 -5.97
C TRP A 155 -5.42 -15.88 -6.63
N LYS A 156 -4.79 -16.29 -7.73
CA LYS A 156 -4.85 -17.70 -8.12
C LYS A 156 -4.13 -18.46 -7.02
N PRO A 157 -4.74 -19.50 -6.42
CA PRO A 157 -4.03 -20.30 -5.45
C PRO A 157 -2.75 -20.82 -6.11
N ALA A 158 -1.61 -20.47 -5.53
CA ALA A 158 -0.35 -21.07 -5.90
C ALA A 158 -0.55 -22.58 -5.82
N ARG A 159 -0.30 -23.29 -6.93
CA ARG A 159 -0.28 -24.75 -6.91
C ARG A 159 0.67 -25.17 -5.79
N PRO A 160 0.29 -26.11 -4.91
CA PRO A 160 1.17 -26.54 -3.84
C PRO A 160 2.48 -27.02 -4.46
N ALA A 161 3.59 -26.48 -3.96
CA ALA A 161 4.93 -26.88 -4.37
C ALA A 161 5.03 -28.40 -4.24
N ARG A 162 5.31 -29.06 -5.38
CA ARG A 162 5.53 -30.51 -5.43
C ARG A 162 6.79 -30.79 -4.61
N LYS A 163 6.63 -31.42 -3.43
CA LYS A 163 7.74 -31.93 -2.63
C LYS A 163 8.42 -33.07 -3.38
N THR A 164 9.37 -32.79 -4.26
CA THR A 164 10.36 -33.77 -4.73
C THR A 164 11.59 -33.06 -5.31
N ALA A 165 12.64 -32.93 -4.51
CA ALA A 165 14.02 -33.07 -4.98
C ALA A 165 14.91 -33.28 -3.74
N SER A 166 15.19 -34.55 -3.50
CA SER A 166 16.21 -35.04 -2.59
C SER A 166 17.57 -34.40 -2.90
N VAL A 167 18.21 -33.84 -1.89
CA VAL A 167 19.65 -33.55 -1.89
C VAL A 167 20.38 -34.89 -1.88
N PRO A 168 21.26 -35.22 -2.85
CA PRO A 168 22.06 -36.43 -2.76
C PRO A 168 23.17 -36.25 -1.71
N PRO A 169 23.48 -37.28 -0.91
CA PRO A 169 24.56 -37.21 0.07
C PRO A 169 25.92 -37.27 -0.64
N ALA A 170 26.87 -36.47 -0.16
CA ALA A 170 28.28 -36.65 -0.48
C ALA A 170 28.81 -37.84 0.35
N SER A 171 29.21 -38.93 -0.31
CA SER A 171 29.99 -39.99 0.30
C SER A 171 31.21 -40.35 -0.56
N SER A 172 32.38 -40.02 0.00
CA SER A 172 33.69 -40.68 -0.05
C SER A 172 33.92 -41.93 -0.92
N ALA A 173 35.07 -41.95 -1.62
CA ALA A 173 36.17 -42.96 -1.58
C ALA A 173 36.89 -43.03 -2.94
N THR A 174 38.12 -42.53 -3.06
CA THR A 174 39.41 -43.26 -2.97
C THR A 174 39.97 -43.61 -4.36
N THR A 175 41.22 -43.18 -4.65
CA THR A 175 42.29 -44.09 -5.11
C THR A 175 43.64 -43.39 -4.92
N CYS A 176 44.48 -44.06 -4.13
CA CYS A 176 45.90 -43.86 -3.98
C CYS A 176 46.59 -44.65 -5.12
N CYS A 177 47.46 -44.01 -5.89
CA CYS A 177 48.59 -44.57 -6.64
C CYS A 177 49.56 -43.42 -6.96
#